data_AF-A0A6G1R7L2-F1
#
_entry.id   AF-A0A6G1R7L2-F1
#
_cell.length_a   1.000
_cell.length_b   1.000
_cell.length_c   1.000
_cell.angle_alpha   90.00
_cell.angle_beta   90.00
_cell.angle_gamma   90.00
#
_symmetry.space_group_name_H-M   'P 1'
#
loop_
_entity.id
_entity.type
_entity.pdbx_description
1 polymer ?
#
loop_
_entity_poly.entity_id
_entity_poly.type
_entity_poly.pdbx_seq_one_letter_code
_entity_poly.pdbx_strand_id
1 'polypeptide(L)'
;EFPVLFFGSKDYLWTHQARVFPYMEGDVSSKDKMGKGVDGIYKKALQEAAVRFEELKAQKELRQLQEDKKNDKKPPPYKHIKVNRPVGKVQIFTADLSEIP
;
A
#
# COMPACT_ATOMS: atom_id res chain seq x y z
N GLU A 1 4.17 7.09 -22.53
CA GLU A 1 2.71 7.31 -22.40
C GLU A 1 2.08 6.03 -21.87
N PHE A 2 0.87 6.09 -21.33
CA PHE A 2 0.09 4.92 -20.93
C PHE A 2 -1.39 5.13 -21.20
N PRO A 3 -2.16 4.04 -21.44
CA PRO A 3 -3.59 4.13 -21.66
C PRO A 3 -4.31 4.47 -20.35
N VAL A 4 -5.25 5.42 -20.42
CA VAL A 4 -6.11 5.83 -19.32
C VAL A 4 -7.57 5.68 -19.76
N LEU A 5 -8.39 5.09 -18.89
CA LEU A 5 -9.84 5.04 -19.03
C LEU A 5 -10.46 6.24 -18.31
N PHE A 6 -11.20 7.08 -19.03
CA PHE A 6 -11.90 8.20 -18.40
C PHE A 6 -13.24 7.75 -17.80
N PHE A 7 -13.53 8.22 -16.59
CA PHE A 7 -14.86 8.12 -16.01
C PHE A 7 -15.86 8.96 -16.81
N GLY A 8 -17.15 8.65 -16.72
CA GLY A 8 -18.21 9.32 -17.47
C GLY A 8 -18.31 8.84 -18.92
N SER A 9 -17.33 9.17 -19.76
CA SER A 9 -17.27 8.82 -21.20
C SER A 9 -16.87 7.37 -21.46
N LYS A 10 -16.11 6.74 -20.55
CA LYS A 10 -15.64 5.35 -20.65
C LYS A 10 -14.78 5.07 -21.89
N ASP A 11 -14.15 6.11 -22.44
CA ASP A 11 -13.19 6.01 -23.54
C ASP A 11 -11.75 5.87 -23.01
N TYR A 12 -10.91 5.28 -23.85
CA TYR A 12 -9.49 5.11 -23.58
C TYR A 12 -8.68 6.11 -24.39
N LEU A 13 -7.73 6.79 -23.74
CA LEU A 13 -6.74 7.62 -24.42
C LEU A 13 -5.35 7.36 -23.88
N TRP A 14 -4.35 7.50 -24.73
CA TRP A 14 -2.95 7.53 -24.33
C TRP A 14 -2.60 8.89 -23.75
N THR A 15 -1.98 8.91 -22.58
CA THR A 15 -1.57 10.15 -21.91
C THR A 15 -0.14 10.07 -21.39
N HIS A 16 0.50 11.23 -21.22
CA HIS A 16 1.81 11.33 -20.58
C HIS A 16 1.68 11.38 -19.06
N GLN A 17 2.60 10.73 -18.37
CA GLN A 17 2.64 10.68 -16.90
C GLN A 17 2.65 12.06 -16.23
N ALA A 18 3.32 13.05 -16.84
CA ALA A 18 3.39 14.42 -16.32
C ALA A 18 2.03 15.14 -16.24
N ARG A 19 0.97 14.59 -16.85
CA ARG A 19 -0.39 15.14 -16.84
C ARG A 19 -1.36 14.35 -15.94
N VAL A 20 -0.86 13.33 -15.25
CA VAL A 20 -1.68 12.43 -14.42
C VAL A 20 -1.26 12.58 -12.97
N PHE A 21 -2.22 12.95 -12.13
CA PHE A 21 -2.04 13.14 -10.71
C PHE A 21 -2.91 12.13 -9.94
N PRO A 22 -2.48 11.64 -8.77
CA PRO A 22 -3.34 10.85 -7.90
C PRO A 22 -4.60 11.64 -7.54
N TYR A 23 -5.75 10.97 -7.59
CA TYR A 23 -7.01 11.57 -7.18
C TYR A 23 -7.03 11.83 -5.67
N MET A 24 -7.42 13.05 -5.27
CA MET A 24 -7.65 13.42 -3.88
C MET A 24 -9.11 13.79 -3.61
N GLU A 25 -9.61 13.44 -2.43
CA GLU A 25 -10.94 13.83 -1.99
C GLU A 25 -11.03 15.36 -1.89
N GLY A 26 -11.91 15.97 -2.69
CA GLY A 26 -11.99 17.42 -2.82
C GLY A 26 -11.37 18.00 -4.10
N ASP A 27 -10.82 17.17 -5.00
CA ASP A 27 -10.46 17.55 -6.37
C ASP A 27 -11.72 17.80 -7.22
N VAL A 28 -12.46 18.88 -6.90
CA VAL A 28 -13.69 19.28 -7.60
C VAL A 28 -13.51 20.53 -8.46
N SER A 29 -12.32 21.12 -8.46
CA SER A 29 -12.09 22.50 -8.90
C SER A 29 -11.15 22.62 -10.10
N SER A 30 -11.74 22.56 -11.29
CA SER A 30 -11.36 23.48 -12.36
C SER A 30 -12.58 23.84 -13.22
N LYS A 31 -13.66 24.29 -12.55
CA LYS A 31 -14.87 24.75 -13.23
C LYS A 31 -14.61 25.94 -14.15
N ASP A 32 -13.57 26.73 -13.86
CA ASP A 32 -13.27 27.98 -14.57
C ASP A 32 -12.76 27.80 -16.01
N LYS A 33 -12.38 26.58 -16.41
CA LYS A 33 -11.82 26.31 -17.75
C LYS A 33 -12.72 25.45 -18.66
N MET A 34 -13.94 25.11 -18.23
CA MET A 34 -14.77 24.16 -18.99
C MET A 34 -15.57 24.86 -20.10
N GLY A 35 -15.39 24.43 -21.35
CA GLY A 35 -16.23 24.85 -22.48
C GLY A 35 -17.68 24.41 -22.34
N LYS A 36 -18.63 25.25 -22.81
CA LYS A 36 -20.08 24.95 -22.77
C LYS A 36 -20.36 23.69 -23.60
N GLY A 37 -20.67 22.57 -22.94
CA GLY A 37 -21.02 21.29 -23.58
C GLY A 37 -20.41 20.04 -22.92
N VAL A 38 -19.33 20.18 -22.16
CA VAL A 38 -18.65 19.05 -21.48
C VAL A 38 -19.19 18.81 -20.06
N ASP A 39 -20.09 19.67 -19.58
CA ASP A 39 -20.52 19.74 -18.19
C ASP A 39 -21.25 18.46 -17.72
N GLY A 40 -22.07 17.82 -18.57
CA GLY A 40 -22.83 16.62 -18.18
C GLY A 40 -21.96 15.38 -17.98
N ILE A 41 -21.11 15.06 -18.96
CA ILE A 41 -20.19 13.91 -18.90
C ILE A 41 -19.18 14.12 -17.78
N TYR A 42 -18.66 15.34 -17.63
CA TYR A 42 -17.70 15.67 -16.58
C TYR A 42 -18.30 15.52 -15.17
N LYS A 43 -19.51 16.02 -14.93
CA LYS A 43 -20.22 15.82 -13.65
C LYS A 43 -20.40 14.34 -13.33
N LYS A 44 -20.80 13.54 -14.32
CA LYS A 44 -20.91 12.09 -14.19
C LYS A 44 -19.56 11.45 -13.88
N ALA A 45 -18.50 11.88 -14.55
CA ALA A 45 -17.15 11.39 -14.32
C ALA A 45 -16.67 11.63 -12.88
N LEU A 46 -16.93 12.82 -12.34
CA LEU A 46 -16.61 13.17 -10.95
C LEU A 46 -17.36 12.28 -9.95
N GLN A 47 -18.66 12.05 -10.17
CA GLN A 47 -19.45 11.16 -9.31
C GLN A 47 -18.93 9.72 -9.35
N GLU A 48 -18.67 9.19 -10.55
CA GLU A 48 -18.13 7.84 -10.71
C GLU A 48 -16.73 7.69 -10.08
N ALA A 49 -15.88 8.71 -10.21
CA ALA A 49 -14.56 8.73 -9.59
C ALA A 49 -14.64 8.71 -8.06
N ALA A 50 -15.53 9.53 -7.48
CA ALA A 50 -15.76 9.57 -6.03
C ALA A 50 -16.25 8.21 -5.49
N VAL A 51 -17.21 7.58 -6.17
CA VAL A 51 -17.70 6.24 -5.79
C VAL A 51 -16.57 5.21 -5.87
N ARG A 52 -15.80 5.21 -6.95
CA ARG A 52 -14.66 4.28 -7.10
C ARG A 52 -13.57 4.49 -6.06
N PHE A 53 -13.34 5.73 -5.64
CA PHE A 53 -12.37 6.03 -4.60
C PHE A 53 -12.77 5.40 -3.26
N GLU A 54 -14.03 5.55 -2.86
CA GLU A 54 -14.55 4.94 -1.62
C GLU A 54 -14.49 3.40 -1.66
N GLU A 55 -14.86 2.79 -2.80
CA GLU A 55 -14.73 1.33 -2.99
C GLU A 55 -13.28 0.85 -2.81
N LEU A 56 -12.32 1.55 -3.44
CA LEU A 56 -10.90 1.21 -3.34
C LEU A 56 -10.35 1.42 -1.93
N LYS A 57 -10.79 2.47 -1.24
CA LYS A 57 -10.43 2.75 0.16
C LYS A 57 -10.91 1.63 1.06
N ALA A 58 -12.18 1.23 0.96
CA ALA A 58 -12.74 0.12 1.72
C ALA A 58 -12.02 -1.21 1.44
N GLN A 59 -11.69 -1.49 0.17
CA GLN A 59 -10.93 -2.67 -0.20
C GLN A 59 -9.51 -2.67 0.39
N LYS A 60 -8.84 -1.51 0.40
CA LYS A 60 -7.51 -1.34 0.98
C LYS A 60 -7.54 -1.55 2.50
N GLU A 61 -8.52 -0.98 3.18
CA GLU A 61 -8.71 -1.18 4.63
C GLU A 61 -8.96 -2.64 4.97
N LEU A 62 -9.83 -3.34 4.22
CA LEU A 62 -10.06 -4.77 4.40
C LEU A 62 -8.79 -5.60 4.20
N ARG A 63 -8.00 -5.27 3.16
CA ARG A 63 -6.72 -5.96 2.89
C ARG A 63 -5.74 -5.72 4.05
N GLN A 64 -5.61 -4.49 4.52
CA GLN A 64 -4.72 -4.15 5.64
C GLN A 64 -5.07 -4.96 6.89
N LEU A 65 -6.34 -5.02 7.26
CA LEU A 65 -6.81 -5.83 8.40
C LEU A 65 -6.49 -7.32 8.25
N GLN A 66 -6.52 -7.86 7.03
CA GLN A 66 -6.13 -9.25 6.78
C GLN A 66 -4.61 -9.46 6.86
N GLU A 67 -3.82 -8.50 6.38
CA GLU A 67 -2.37 -8.55 6.44
C GLU A 67 -1.86 -8.43 7.88
N ASP A 68 -2.46 -7.56 8.69
CA ASP A 68 -2.12 -7.39 10.10
C ASP A 68 -2.37 -8.68 10.90
N LYS A 69 -3.51 -9.35 10.67
CA LYS A 69 -3.81 -10.66 11.27
C LYS A 69 -2.81 -11.76 10.86
N LYS A 70 -2.25 -11.67 9.65
CA LYS A 70 -1.19 -12.59 9.20
C LYS A 70 0.16 -12.22 9.80
N ASN A 71 0.39 -10.93 10.07
CA ASN A 71 1.62 -10.41 10.66
C ASN A 71 1.80 -10.93 12.09
N ASP A 72 0.73 -11.06 12.86
CA ASP A 72 0.75 -11.62 14.22
C ASP A 72 1.23 -13.09 14.29
N LYS A 73 1.16 -13.81 13.17
CA LYS A 73 1.63 -15.20 13.07
C LYS A 73 3.10 -15.31 12.62
N LYS A 74 3.78 -14.19 12.39
CA LYS A 74 5.18 -14.24 11.97
C LYS A 74 6.04 -14.69 13.16
N PRO A 75 6.97 -15.64 12.95
CA PRO A 75 7.90 -16.03 14.00
C PRO A 75 8.73 -14.81 14.45
N PRO A 76 9.30 -14.84 15.67
CA PRO A 76 10.17 -13.78 16.13
C PRO A 76 11.32 -13.55 15.13
N PRO A 77 11.77 -12.30 14.93
CA PRO A 77 12.85 -12.00 14.00
C PRO A 77 14.09 -12.85 14.28
N TYR A 78 14.67 -13.39 13.21
CA TYR A 78 15.85 -14.23 13.32
C TYR A 78 17.03 -13.46 13.94
N LYS A 79 17.69 -14.11 14.92
CA LYS A 79 18.86 -13.55 15.61
C LYS A 79 20.06 -14.46 15.41
N HIS A 80 21.05 -13.99 14.67
CA HIS A 80 22.32 -14.70 14.48
C HIS A 80 23.08 -14.78 15.81
N ILE A 81 23.56 -15.98 16.16
CA ILE A 81 24.50 -16.21 17.27
C ILE A 81 25.88 -16.51 16.69
N LYS A 82 26.93 -15.89 17.26
CA LYS A 82 28.33 -16.13 16.84
C LYS A 82 28.98 -17.28 17.60
N VAL A 83 28.44 -17.61 18.78
CA VAL A 83 28.91 -18.67 19.67
C VAL A 83 27.70 -19.40 20.25
N ASN A 84 27.89 -20.64 20.68
CA ASN A 84 26.84 -21.44 21.29
C ASN A 84 26.32 -20.78 22.57
N ARG A 85 24.99 -20.68 22.68
CA ARG A 85 24.32 -20.14 23.87
C ARG A 85 23.47 -21.26 24.50
N PRO A 86 23.62 -21.57 25.80
CA PRO A 86 22.75 -22.52 26.48
C PRO A 86 21.31 -21.99 26.50
N VAL A 87 20.33 -22.89 26.34
CA VAL A 87 18.90 -22.56 26.41
C VAL A 87 18.23 -23.52 27.39
N GLY A 88 17.48 -23.00 28.36
CA GLY A 88 16.83 -23.80 29.39
C GLY A 88 17.74 -24.08 30.60
N LYS A 89 17.51 -25.20 31.29
CA LYS A 89 18.26 -25.59 32.50
C LYS A 89 19.54 -26.35 32.12
N VAL A 90 20.54 -25.63 31.61
CA VAL A 90 21.84 -26.20 31.23
C VAL A 90 22.90 -25.79 32.26
N GLN A 91 23.63 -26.76 32.82
CA GLN A 91 24.83 -26.49 33.61
C GLN A 91 26.03 -26.37 32.68
N ILE A 92 26.69 -25.21 32.68
CA ILE A 92 27.95 -25.01 31.95
C ILE A 92 29.10 -25.26 32.91
N PHE A 93 29.93 -26.24 32.58
CA PHE A 93 31.21 -26.46 33.25
C PHE A 93 32.29 -25.74 32.45
N THR A 94 32.78 -24.62 32.97
CA THR A 94 33.98 -23.96 32.44
C THR A 94 35.18 -24.68 33.03
N ALA A 95 36.01 -25.32 32.18
CA ALA A 95 37.29 -25.86 32.61
C ALA A 95 38.23 -24.72 33.03
N ASP A 96 39.02 -24.93 34.08
CA ASP A 96 40.04 -23.97 34.49
C ASP A 96 41.20 -23.99 33.48
N LEU A 97 41.76 -22.82 33.18
CA LEU A 97 42.82 -22.66 32.17
C LEU A 97 44.12 -23.40 32.57
N SER A 98 44.29 -23.69 33.85
CA SER A 98 45.41 -24.47 34.39
C SER A 98 45.33 -25.96 34.05
N GLU A 99 44.16 -26.46 33.65
CA GLU A 99 43.87 -27.88 33.39
C GLU A 99 43.86 -28.22 31.88
N ILE A 100 44.05 -27.22 31.00
CA ILE A 100 44.02 -27.38 29.55
C ILE A 100 45.47 -27.55 29.03
N PRO A 101 45.81 -28.66 28.34
CA PRO A 101 47.18 -28.98 27.88
C PRO A 101 47.79 -27.98 26.87
#